data_AF-A0A817MRC9-F1
#
_entry.id   AF-A0A817MRC9-F1
#
_cell.length_a   1.000
_cell.length_b   1.000
_cell.length_c   1.000
_cell.angle_alpha   90.00
_cell.angle_beta   90.00
_cell.angle_gamma   90.00
#
_symmetry.space_group_name_H-M   'P 1'
#
loop_
_entity.id
_entity.type
_entity.pdbx_description
1 polymer ?
#
loop_
_entity_poly.entity_id
_entity_poly.type
_entity_poly.pdbx_seq_one_letter_code
_entity_poly.pdbx_strand_id
1 'polypeptide(L)'
;MAVSKRRSTKHNRTQIEDSMDLETFRNSFQFKVPELADCLFNYLDTDKTGQLTLDKFIRNLEFLTEANDNEKVEFLFKIFDRDGDGTIDFDEMKLLFRCFLEQSPSLDMEETLAELTATLFQETDVDQSGDISLDELSNALRQNEHLFKVLSLSTSSWIRPKSVTISKYHRRSSTVRAWIRNNIDLIFFWSLYSFICTCICINVLHFYVGQQHAHFLIVIARLNGGMLNFNCALMLVLMLRKHITWIRSKGGSVLLPLDHHIDIHKTIGIIILIETILHTAAHLAYLGYVFYICSLPQDIGFSCPSYINMNRSLNNHMILTKRYRFDYKINQCIPFGYLGCGGNWNQFYTEDLCKLRCKPYLITNHRYVDAIFTAKLGLGYITGVLEFLLGALIYTICLPFVRKRGHFQLFYWCHMLTLPWLIIMLLHGPHFWKWLLIPGILYIIEKILRYRKSRSNKHGESFIMEAILLPSQVIHLVINKPRKFTYKPGDYIYINIPSVASFEWHPFSISSAPEHKGMKIKNKNFILFY
;
A
#
# COMPACT_ATOMS: atom_id res chain seq x y z
N MET A 1 31.12 32.26 -31.61
CA MET A 1 30.34 31.26 -32.40
C MET A 1 30.39 29.96 -31.61
N ALA A 2 29.33 29.34 -31.10
CA ALA A 2 27.97 29.21 -31.59
C ALA A 2 26.94 29.32 -30.45
N VAL A 3 25.88 30.05 -30.74
CA VAL A 3 24.67 30.23 -29.92
C VAL A 3 23.84 28.95 -30.00
N SER A 4 23.75 28.19 -28.91
CA SER A 4 22.80 27.09 -28.77
C SER A 4 21.45 27.65 -28.32
N LYS A 5 20.57 27.86 -29.31
CA LYS A 5 19.14 28.17 -29.13
C LYS A 5 18.46 27.06 -28.32
N ARG A 6 18.27 27.26 -27.02
CA ARG A 6 17.25 26.52 -26.26
C ARG A 6 15.88 27.06 -26.67
N ARG A 7 15.14 26.23 -27.42
CA ARG A 7 13.71 26.42 -27.71
C ARG A 7 12.96 26.51 -26.38
N SER A 8 12.53 27.73 -26.06
CA SER A 8 11.45 28.01 -25.12
C SER A 8 10.20 27.28 -25.61
N THR A 9 9.81 26.23 -24.89
CA THR A 9 8.45 25.70 -24.98
C THR A 9 7.58 26.69 -24.24
N LYS A 10 6.75 27.42 -24.99
CA LYS A 10 5.62 28.21 -24.48
C LYS A 10 4.71 27.28 -23.69
N HIS A 11 4.97 27.11 -22.40
CA HIS A 11 3.92 26.77 -21.46
C HIS A 11 3.04 28.02 -21.39
N ASN A 12 1.74 27.84 -21.64
CA ASN A 12 0.73 28.83 -21.35
C ASN A 12 0.89 29.23 -19.88
N ARG A 13 1.59 30.34 -19.64
CA ARG A 13 1.36 31.17 -18.46
C ARG A 13 -0.06 31.66 -18.66
N THR A 14 -1.02 30.96 -18.05
CA THR A 14 -2.18 31.64 -17.47
C THR A 14 -1.63 32.90 -16.82
N GLN A 15 -2.13 34.06 -17.24
CA GLN A 15 -1.81 35.34 -16.59
C GLN A 15 -1.97 35.11 -15.10
N ILE A 16 -0.84 35.04 -14.39
CA ILE A 16 -0.86 35.14 -12.95
C ILE A 16 -1.34 36.58 -12.76
N GLU A 17 -2.51 36.78 -12.19
CA GLU A 17 -2.89 38.10 -11.71
C GLU A 17 -1.74 38.56 -10.82
N ASP A 18 -1.01 39.58 -11.29
CA ASP A 18 0.25 40.03 -10.68
C ASP A 18 -0.01 40.76 -9.35
N SER A 19 -1.27 40.81 -8.91
CA SER A 19 -1.77 41.40 -7.68
C SER A 19 -2.69 40.44 -6.92
N MET A 20 -2.65 40.55 -5.59
CA MET A 20 -3.38 39.73 -4.63
C MET A 20 -4.14 40.66 -3.68
N ASP A 21 -5.46 40.46 -3.55
CA ASP A 21 -6.28 41.17 -2.57
C ASP A 21 -6.15 40.55 -1.16
N LEU A 22 -6.70 41.22 -0.14
CA LEU A 22 -6.60 40.80 1.26
C LEU A 22 -7.19 39.40 1.50
N GLU A 23 -8.32 39.09 0.88
CA GLU A 23 -8.99 37.80 1.04
C GLU A 23 -8.16 36.66 0.40
N THR A 24 -7.57 36.92 -0.77
CA THR A 24 -6.66 35.97 -1.43
C THR A 24 -5.36 35.82 -0.63
N PHE A 25 -4.84 36.88 -0.02
CA PHE A 25 -3.68 36.84 0.87
C PHE A 25 -3.94 35.96 2.10
N ARG A 26 -5.04 36.23 2.82
CA ARG A 26 -5.47 35.44 3.98
C ARG A 26 -5.64 33.97 3.64
N ASN A 27 -6.17 33.68 2.45
CA ASN A 27 -6.40 32.32 2.01
C ASN A 27 -5.15 31.60 1.49
N SER A 28 -4.12 32.34 1.07
CA SER A 28 -2.88 31.77 0.49
C SER A 28 -1.88 31.30 1.54
N PHE A 29 -1.88 31.90 2.74
CA PHE A 29 -0.95 31.55 3.83
C PHE A 29 -1.66 30.87 5.01
N GLN A 30 -0.89 30.16 5.84
CA GLN A 30 -1.35 29.44 7.03
C GLN A 30 -1.28 30.34 8.27
N PHE A 31 -1.99 31.46 8.24
CA PHE A 31 -2.16 32.28 9.44
C PHE A 31 -2.97 31.51 10.48
N LYS A 32 -2.45 31.43 11.71
CA LYS A 32 -3.19 30.87 12.86
C LYS A 32 -4.13 31.91 13.47
N VAL A 33 -3.63 33.14 13.58
CA VAL A 33 -4.38 34.35 13.97
C VAL A 33 -4.82 35.06 12.68
N PRO A 34 -6.12 35.14 12.39
CA PRO A 34 -6.64 35.80 11.19
C PRO A 34 -6.27 37.29 11.08
N GLU A 35 -6.19 37.99 12.21
CA GLU A 35 -5.92 39.43 12.32
C GLU A 35 -4.47 39.79 11.92
N LEU A 36 -3.53 38.85 12.11
CA LEU A 36 -2.14 39.01 11.68
C LEU A 36 -2.01 39.13 10.15
N ALA A 37 -2.90 38.46 9.42
CA ALA A 37 -2.96 38.58 7.96
C ALA A 37 -3.32 40.01 7.54
N ASP A 38 -4.22 40.64 8.29
CA ASP A 38 -4.71 41.99 8.03
C ASP A 38 -3.61 43.03 8.32
N CYS A 39 -2.93 42.91 9.47
CA CYS A 39 -1.78 43.75 9.83
C CYS A 39 -0.65 43.66 8.79
N LEU A 40 -0.24 42.44 8.41
CA LEU A 40 0.81 42.24 7.41
C LEU A 40 0.41 42.79 6.04
N PHE A 41 -0.84 42.59 5.62
CA PHE A 41 -1.32 43.10 4.34
C PHE A 41 -1.30 44.63 4.31
N ASN A 42 -1.78 45.30 5.37
CA ASN A 42 -1.79 46.76 5.48
C ASN A 42 -0.37 47.35 5.47
N TYR A 43 0.57 46.69 6.16
CA TYR A 43 1.98 47.10 6.11
C TYR A 43 2.56 46.98 4.70
N LEU A 44 2.20 45.92 3.96
CA LEU A 44 2.71 45.64 2.61
C LEU A 44 2.05 46.51 1.52
N ASP A 45 0.80 46.93 1.71
CA ASP A 45 0.02 47.81 0.82
C ASP A 45 0.20 49.28 1.19
N THR A 46 1.44 49.78 1.06
CA THR A 46 1.83 51.16 1.42
C THR A 46 1.04 52.24 0.66
N ASP A 47 0.56 51.91 -0.54
CA ASP A 47 -0.26 52.78 -1.39
C ASP A 47 -1.77 52.65 -1.15
N LYS A 48 -2.20 51.84 -0.18
CA LYS A 48 -3.61 51.63 0.22
C LYS A 48 -4.51 51.31 -0.97
N THR A 49 -3.99 50.53 -1.92
CA THR A 49 -4.69 50.18 -3.16
C THR A 49 -5.67 49.03 -2.96
N GLY A 50 -5.58 48.33 -1.83
CA GLY A 50 -6.27 47.07 -1.57
C GLY A 50 -5.68 45.90 -2.37
N GLN A 51 -4.54 46.09 -3.04
CA GLN A 51 -3.92 45.10 -3.92
C GLN A 51 -2.40 45.03 -3.74
N LEU A 52 -1.92 43.84 -3.37
CA LEU A 52 -0.50 43.58 -3.20
C LEU A 52 0.10 42.90 -4.42
N THR A 53 1.05 43.54 -5.10
CA THR A 53 1.74 42.91 -6.24
C THR A 53 2.82 41.92 -5.79
N LEU A 54 3.07 40.89 -6.59
CA LEU A 54 4.08 39.86 -6.29
C LEU A 54 5.49 40.46 -6.08
N ASP A 55 5.84 41.47 -6.88
CA ASP A 55 7.12 42.17 -6.80
C ASP A 55 7.26 43.02 -5.52
N LYS A 56 6.19 43.69 -5.07
CA LYS A 56 6.17 44.37 -3.76
C LYS A 56 6.32 43.37 -2.61
N PHE A 57 5.59 42.25 -2.70
CA PHE A 57 5.64 41.21 -1.69
C PHE A 57 7.03 40.58 -1.54
N ILE A 58 7.70 40.23 -2.65
CA ILE A 58 9.04 39.62 -2.63
C ILE A 58 10.09 40.58 -2.06
N ARG A 59 10.09 41.85 -2.49
CA ARG A 59 11.06 42.84 -1.98
C ARG A 59 10.94 43.06 -0.47
N ASN A 60 9.72 43.13 0.05
CA ASN A 60 9.50 43.27 1.49
C ASN A 60 9.86 42.00 2.28
N LEU A 61 9.72 40.82 1.66
CA LEU A 61 10.20 39.56 2.26
C LEU A 61 11.73 39.44 2.28
N GLU A 62 12.41 39.88 1.22
CA GLU A 62 13.87 39.89 1.12
C GLU A 62 14.48 40.73 2.25
N PHE A 63 13.90 41.91 2.51
CA PHE A 63 14.26 42.75 3.66
C PHE A 63 14.22 41.96 4.98
N LEU A 64 13.19 41.15 5.23
CA LEU A 64 13.07 40.37 6.47
C LEU A 64 14.08 39.25 6.62
N THR A 65 14.54 38.69 5.50
CA THR A 65 15.56 37.63 5.52
C THR A 65 16.96 38.17 5.75
N GLU A 66 17.21 39.42 5.36
CA GLU A 66 18.52 40.07 5.46
C GLU A 66 18.64 41.08 6.62
N ALA A 67 17.51 41.43 7.25
CA ALA A 67 17.45 42.41 8.33
C ALA A 67 18.27 42.01 9.57
N ASN A 68 18.94 43.01 10.15
CA ASN A 68 19.57 42.89 11.45
C ASN A 68 18.53 42.91 12.58
N ASP A 69 18.99 42.68 13.81
CA ASP A 69 18.12 42.54 14.97
C ASP A 69 17.31 43.80 15.29
N ASN A 70 17.85 45.00 15.02
CA ASN A 70 17.14 46.26 15.24
C ASN A 70 16.09 46.51 14.16
N GLU A 71 16.43 46.22 12.90
CA GLU A 71 15.51 46.32 11.76
C GLU A 71 14.32 45.36 11.89
N LYS A 72 14.53 44.18 12.50
CA LYS A 72 13.45 43.25 12.82
C LYS A 72 12.51 43.78 13.90
N VAL A 73 13.02 44.49 14.91
CA VAL A 73 12.18 45.11 15.95
C VAL A 73 11.38 46.26 15.35
N GLU A 74 12.01 47.10 14.54
CA GLU A 74 11.34 48.19 13.84
C GLU A 74 10.24 47.67 12.91
N PHE A 75 10.50 46.56 12.21
CA PHE A 75 9.48 45.88 11.41
C PHE A 75 8.33 45.32 12.25
N LEU A 76 8.63 44.64 13.36
CA LEU A 76 7.62 44.13 14.28
C LEU A 76 6.75 45.27 14.81
N PHE A 77 7.38 46.36 15.23
CA PHE A 77 6.69 47.56 15.71
C PHE A 77 5.70 48.08 14.66
N LYS A 78 6.15 48.30 13.42
CA LYS A 78 5.32 48.79 12.32
C LYS A 78 4.21 47.85 11.85
N ILE A 79 4.27 46.56 12.18
CA ILE A 79 3.17 45.63 11.87
C ILE A 79 2.03 45.78 12.88
N PHE A 80 2.39 45.96 14.15
CA PHE A 80 1.43 45.94 15.25
C PHE A 80 0.87 47.33 15.55
N ASP A 81 1.62 48.40 15.28
CA ASP A 81 1.13 49.78 15.15
C ASP A 81 0.19 49.86 13.93
N ARG A 82 -1.10 49.63 14.18
CA ARG A 82 -2.14 49.42 13.17
C ARG A 82 -2.68 50.74 12.66
N ASP A 83 -2.76 51.74 13.51
CA ASP A 83 -3.25 53.07 13.14
C ASP A 83 -2.12 54.01 12.65
N GLY A 84 -0.86 53.63 12.86
CA GLY A 84 0.32 54.32 12.39
C GLY A 84 0.64 55.56 13.21
N ASP A 85 0.17 55.61 14.46
CA ASP A 85 0.38 56.74 15.36
C ASP A 85 1.80 56.80 15.95
N GLY A 86 2.60 55.75 15.72
CA GLY A 86 3.99 55.65 16.15
C GLY A 86 4.16 55.13 17.58
N THR A 87 3.09 54.60 18.17
CA THR A 87 3.06 53.92 19.47
C THR A 87 2.34 52.57 19.37
N ILE A 88 2.38 51.75 20.41
CA ILE A 88 1.63 50.48 20.48
C ILE A 88 0.69 50.53 21.67
N ASP A 89 -0.61 50.51 21.40
CA ASP A 89 -1.64 50.53 22.43
C ASP A 89 -1.81 49.14 23.09
N PHE A 90 -2.67 49.07 24.12
CA PHE A 90 -2.93 47.83 24.85
C PHE A 90 -3.52 46.71 23.97
N ASP A 91 -4.42 47.04 23.05
CA ASP A 91 -5.08 46.08 22.17
C ASP A 91 -4.13 45.56 21.07
N GLU A 92 -3.23 46.41 20.58
CA GLU A 92 -2.15 46.08 19.66
C GLU A 92 -1.09 45.19 20.33
N MET A 93 -0.70 45.49 21.57
CA MET A 93 0.19 44.63 22.36
C MET A 93 -0.47 43.27 22.64
N LYS A 94 -1.78 43.24 22.92
CA LYS A 94 -2.55 42.00 23.10
C LYS A 94 -2.53 41.14 21.85
N LEU A 95 -2.68 41.75 20.66
CA LEU A 95 -2.60 41.05 19.38
C LEU A 95 -1.19 40.50 19.12
N LEU A 96 -0.14 41.26 19.44
CA LEU A 96 1.24 40.81 19.37
C LEU A 96 1.47 39.53 20.20
N PHE A 97 1.02 39.52 21.45
CA PHE A 97 1.15 38.34 22.31
C PHE A 97 0.25 37.18 21.91
N ARG A 98 -0.94 37.44 21.37
CA ARG A 98 -1.79 36.39 20.81
C ARG A 98 -1.07 35.67 19.66
N CYS A 99 -0.47 36.42 18.75
CA CYS A 99 0.32 35.90 17.63
C CYS A 99 1.56 35.09 18.09
N PHE A 100 2.10 35.43 19.26
CA PHE A 100 3.18 34.70 19.91
C PHE A 100 2.70 33.39 20.58
N LEU A 101 1.66 33.46 21.40
CA LEU A 101 1.20 32.34 22.23
C LEU A 101 0.53 31.22 21.43
N GLU A 102 -0.16 31.51 20.33
CA GLU A 102 -0.74 30.47 19.46
C GLU A 102 0.31 29.62 18.71
N GLN A 103 1.60 29.97 18.78
CA GLN A 103 2.70 29.09 18.37
C GLN A 103 2.93 27.93 19.36
N SER A 104 2.50 28.10 20.61
CA SER A 104 2.56 27.11 21.68
C SER A 104 1.16 26.50 21.91
N PRO A 105 0.93 25.22 21.57
CA PRO A 105 -0.41 24.64 21.45
C PRO A 105 -1.08 24.26 22.79
N SER A 106 -0.88 25.03 23.87
CA SER A 106 -1.19 24.58 25.23
C SER A 106 -1.94 25.55 26.14
N LEU A 107 -2.35 26.74 25.70
CA LEU A 107 -3.07 27.66 26.58
C LEU A 107 -4.31 28.18 25.87
N ASP A 108 -5.45 27.66 26.29
CA ASP A 108 -6.79 28.12 25.91
C ASP A 108 -7.33 28.90 27.12
N MET A 109 -6.94 30.16 27.24
CA MET A 109 -7.42 31.10 28.28
C MET A 109 -7.25 32.54 27.76
N GLU A 110 -8.27 33.07 27.09
CA GLU A 110 -8.35 34.49 26.67
C GLU A 110 -8.13 35.44 27.87
N GLU A 111 -8.53 35.01 29.06
CA GLU A 111 -8.39 35.71 30.34
C GLU A 111 -6.93 35.77 30.81
N THR A 112 -6.19 34.66 30.71
CA THR A 112 -4.75 34.62 31.03
C THR A 112 -3.92 35.43 30.04
N LEU A 113 -4.33 35.50 28.77
CA LEU A 113 -3.67 36.38 27.79
C LEU A 113 -3.81 37.85 28.19
N ALA A 114 -5.00 38.30 28.59
CA ALA A 114 -5.22 39.68 29.00
C ALA A 114 -4.42 40.05 30.26
N GLU A 115 -4.34 39.15 31.25
CA GLU A 115 -3.52 39.35 32.46
C GLU A 115 -2.02 39.41 32.16
N LEU A 116 -1.53 38.51 31.28
CA LEU A 116 -0.14 38.49 30.83
C LEU A 116 0.20 39.76 30.04
N THR A 117 -0.68 40.16 29.12
CA THR A 117 -0.52 41.40 28.36
C THR A 117 -0.49 42.60 29.30
N ALA A 118 -1.40 42.69 30.27
CA ALA A 118 -1.40 43.81 31.22
C ALA A 118 -0.14 43.89 32.09
N THR A 119 0.36 42.74 32.53
CA THR A 119 1.62 42.69 33.29
C THR A 119 2.79 43.16 32.45
N LEU A 120 2.90 42.66 31.21
CA LEU A 120 4.00 43.01 30.31
C LEU A 120 3.89 44.45 29.78
N PHE A 121 2.68 44.95 29.60
CA PHE A 121 2.42 46.34 29.23
C PHE A 121 2.97 47.28 30.30
N GLN A 122 2.63 47.03 31.57
CA GLN A 122 3.14 47.82 32.71
C GLN A 122 4.65 47.71 32.91
N GLU A 123 5.25 46.56 32.59
CA GLU A 123 6.72 46.39 32.67
C GLU A 123 7.45 47.06 31.50
N THR A 124 6.78 47.26 30.36
CA THR A 124 7.37 47.82 29.13
C THR A 124 7.17 49.33 29.04
N ASP A 125 6.02 49.85 29.44
CA ASP A 125 5.68 51.27 29.54
C ASP A 125 6.37 51.90 30.77
N VAL A 126 7.61 52.34 30.58
CA VAL A 126 8.46 52.85 31.67
C VAL A 126 8.06 54.26 32.04
N ASP A 127 7.63 55.05 31.05
CA ASP A 127 7.25 56.45 31.25
C ASP A 127 5.78 56.64 31.66
N GLN A 128 4.99 55.55 31.71
CA GLN A 128 3.57 55.52 32.08
C GLN A 128 2.72 56.41 31.16
N SER A 129 3.12 56.51 29.89
CA SER A 129 2.39 57.27 28.88
C SER A 129 1.06 56.61 28.51
N GLY A 130 0.93 55.30 28.76
CA GLY A 130 -0.24 54.50 28.41
C GLY A 130 -0.13 53.84 27.03
N ASP A 131 0.96 54.08 26.30
CA ASP A 131 1.27 53.52 24.98
C ASP A 131 2.75 53.13 24.93
N ILE A 132 3.13 52.13 24.14
CA ILE A 132 4.52 51.65 24.08
C ILE A 132 5.26 52.26 22.89
N SER A 133 6.37 52.96 23.16
CA SER A 133 7.23 53.50 22.11
C SER A 133 8.17 52.44 21.49
N LEU A 134 8.72 52.73 20.31
CA LEU A 134 9.69 51.85 19.64
C LEU A 134 10.92 51.58 20.53
N ASP A 135 11.39 52.58 21.26
CA ASP A 135 12.55 52.46 22.13
C ASP A 135 12.24 51.58 23.36
N GLU A 136 11.04 51.69 23.93
CA GLU A 136 10.58 50.84 25.03
C GLU A 136 10.43 49.39 24.60
N LEU A 137 9.79 49.13 23.46
CA LEU A 137 9.68 47.79 22.89
C LEU A 137 11.08 47.21 22.61
N SER A 138 11.96 47.99 21.98
CA SER A 138 13.34 47.59 21.68
C SER A 138 14.12 47.24 22.96
N ASN A 139 13.97 48.04 24.01
CA ASN A 139 14.62 47.79 25.30
C ASN A 139 14.06 46.54 25.99
N ALA A 140 12.74 46.36 26.03
CA ALA A 140 12.09 45.20 26.64
C ALA A 140 12.46 43.88 25.94
N LEU A 141 12.58 43.91 24.60
CA LEU A 141 13.00 42.76 23.82
C LEU A 141 14.49 42.46 23.99
N ARG A 142 15.36 43.48 24.05
CA ARG A 142 16.81 43.30 24.29
C ARG A 142 17.14 42.76 25.67
N GLN A 143 16.38 43.16 26.70
CA GLN A 143 16.55 42.64 28.06
C GLN A 143 16.21 41.14 28.15
N ASN A 144 15.35 40.65 27.25
CA ASN A 144 14.92 39.26 27.19
C ASN A 144 15.40 38.57 25.90
N GLU A 145 16.67 38.16 25.86
CA GLU A 145 17.30 37.50 24.69
C GLU A 145 16.47 36.30 24.15
N HIS A 146 15.82 35.55 25.05
CA HIS A 146 14.93 34.46 24.69
C HIS A 146 13.66 34.94 23.97
N LEU A 147 13.02 35.99 24.47
CA LEU A 147 11.80 36.57 23.88
C LEU A 147 12.11 37.16 22.49
N PHE A 148 13.25 37.86 22.39
CA PHE A 148 13.76 38.40 21.13
C PHE A 148 14.01 37.32 20.07
N LYS A 149 14.69 36.22 20.44
CA LYS A 149 14.92 35.08 19.53
C LYS A 149 13.61 34.46 19.06
N VAL A 150 12.62 34.32 19.95
CA VAL A 150 11.33 33.74 19.56
C VAL A 150 10.55 34.68 18.64
N LEU A 151 10.53 35.99 18.89
CA LEU A 151 9.85 36.98 18.03
C LEU A 151 10.53 37.14 16.66
N SER A 152 11.86 37.14 16.62
CA SER A 152 12.63 37.18 15.35
C SER A 152 12.50 35.90 14.53
N LEU A 153 12.35 34.73 15.17
CA LEU A 153 12.04 33.46 14.49
C LEU A 153 10.58 33.42 13.98
N SER A 154 9.67 34.18 14.60
CA SER A 154 8.23 34.16 14.32
C SER A 154 7.86 34.82 12.99
N THR A 155 8.51 35.91 12.60
CA THR A 155 8.19 36.68 11.36
C THR A 155 8.25 35.82 10.10
N SER A 156 9.29 34.96 9.99
CA SER A 156 9.43 34.00 8.88
C SER A 156 8.41 32.85 8.92
N SER A 157 7.81 32.58 10.08
CA SER A 157 6.84 31.51 10.29
C SER A 157 5.40 31.91 9.94
N TRP A 158 5.09 33.21 10.01
CA TRP A 158 3.78 33.77 9.69
C TRP A 158 3.43 33.63 8.20
N ILE A 159 4.44 33.73 7.34
CA ILE A 159 4.30 33.72 5.88
C ILE A 159 4.55 32.29 5.35
N ARG A 160 3.90 31.32 5.99
CA ARG A 160 3.96 29.92 5.54
C ARG A 160 2.84 29.68 4.54
N PRO A 161 3.10 29.40 3.26
CA PRO A 161 2.02 29.16 2.30
C PRO A 161 1.19 27.96 2.77
N LYS A 162 -0.14 28.01 2.59
CA LYS A 162 -0.94 26.79 2.64
C LYS A 162 -0.26 25.83 1.68
N SER A 163 -0.01 24.60 2.14
CA SER A 163 0.65 23.61 1.31
C SER A 163 -0.18 23.46 0.04
N VAL A 164 0.22 24.17 -1.01
CA VAL A 164 -0.22 23.86 -2.36
C VAL A 164 0.21 22.41 -2.50
N THR A 165 -0.72 21.58 -2.92
CA THR A 165 -0.32 20.28 -3.46
C THR A 165 0.42 20.62 -4.73
N ILE A 166 1.67 21.08 -4.60
CA ILE A 166 2.62 21.15 -5.67
C ILE A 166 2.65 19.70 -6.07
N SER A 167 1.96 19.38 -7.17
CA SER A 167 2.28 18.20 -7.97
C SER A 167 3.77 18.30 -8.07
N LYS A 168 4.48 17.53 -7.24
CA LYS A 168 5.92 17.58 -7.17
C LYS A 168 6.29 17.25 -8.60
N TYR A 169 6.69 18.26 -9.37
CA TYR A 169 7.48 18.03 -10.55
C TYR A 169 8.76 17.50 -9.92
N HIS A 170 8.77 16.18 -9.67
CA HIS A 170 9.93 15.47 -9.24
C HIS A 170 10.96 15.87 -10.26
N ARG A 171 11.92 16.70 -9.83
CA ARG A 171 13.18 16.82 -10.53
C ARG A 171 13.59 15.37 -10.74
N ARG A 172 13.51 14.91 -11.99
CA ARG A 172 13.52 13.49 -12.38
C ARG A 172 14.95 12.97 -12.29
N SER A 173 15.54 13.14 -11.12
CA SER A 173 16.86 12.72 -10.72
C SER A 173 16.80 12.40 -9.22
N SER A 174 15.93 11.46 -8.88
CA SER A 174 16.36 10.45 -7.92
C SER A 174 17.09 9.41 -8.77
N THR A 175 18.41 9.45 -8.74
CA THR A 175 19.26 8.38 -9.26
C THR A 175 18.68 7.05 -8.81
N VAL A 176 18.58 6.06 -9.71
CA VAL A 176 18.13 4.69 -9.37
C VAL A 176 18.76 4.19 -8.07
N ARG A 177 20.00 4.61 -7.77
CA ARG A 177 20.70 4.43 -6.49
C ARG A 177 19.93 4.88 -5.24
N ALA A 178 19.30 6.06 -5.25
CA ALA A 178 18.50 6.54 -4.11
C ALA A 178 17.26 5.67 -3.90
N TRP A 179 16.61 5.24 -4.99
CA TRP A 179 15.49 4.31 -4.89
C TRP A 179 15.93 2.94 -4.37
N ILE A 180 17.03 2.39 -4.90
CA ILE A 180 17.61 1.11 -4.42
C ILE A 180 17.95 1.19 -2.94
N ARG A 181 18.64 2.25 -2.51
CA ARG A 181 19.04 2.43 -1.11
C ARG A 181 17.83 2.48 -0.17
N ASN A 182 16.74 3.11 -0.61
CA ASN A 182 15.54 3.25 0.20
C ASN A 182 14.63 2.00 0.19
N ASN A 183 14.86 1.04 -0.72
CA ASN A 183 14.02 -0.15 -0.89
C ASN A 183 14.85 -1.44 -0.91
N ILE A 184 16.03 -1.43 -0.29
CA ILE A 184 16.99 -2.55 -0.33
C ILE A 184 16.41 -3.82 0.30
N ASP A 185 15.63 -3.66 1.37
CA ASP A 185 14.86 -4.69 2.08
C ASP A 185 13.79 -5.33 1.18
N LEU A 186 13.07 -4.51 0.41
CA LEU A 186 12.06 -4.97 -0.53
C LEU A 186 12.71 -5.69 -1.73
N ILE A 187 13.82 -5.17 -2.25
CA ILE A 187 14.60 -5.82 -3.33
C ILE A 187 15.12 -7.17 -2.86
N PHE A 188 15.68 -7.23 -1.65
CA PHE A 188 16.14 -8.48 -1.04
C PHE A 188 15.00 -9.50 -0.93
N PHE A 189 13.83 -9.09 -0.43
CA PHE A 189 12.65 -9.94 -0.36
C PHE A 189 12.24 -10.51 -1.73
N TRP A 190 12.11 -9.65 -2.75
CA TRP A 190 11.71 -10.11 -4.09
C TRP A 190 12.77 -10.97 -4.77
N SER A 191 14.05 -10.71 -4.50
CA SER A 191 15.16 -11.54 -4.98
C SER A 191 15.11 -12.94 -4.36
N LEU A 192 14.90 -13.03 -3.05
CA LEU A 192 14.74 -14.30 -2.34
C LEU A 192 13.47 -15.05 -2.79
N TYR A 193 12.36 -14.33 -2.94
CA TYR A 193 11.11 -14.88 -3.48
C TYR A 193 11.30 -15.47 -4.88
N SER A 194 11.95 -14.73 -5.78
CA SER A 194 12.25 -15.17 -7.15
C SER A 194 13.16 -16.40 -7.17
N PHE A 195 14.17 -16.41 -6.31
CA PHE A 195 15.06 -17.56 -6.15
C PHE A 195 14.28 -18.82 -5.72
N ILE A 196 13.42 -18.71 -4.69
CA ILE A 196 12.60 -19.83 -4.21
C ILE A 196 11.66 -20.32 -5.32
N CYS A 197 10.97 -19.41 -6.02
CA CYS A 197 10.09 -19.78 -7.13
C CYS A 197 10.86 -20.50 -8.26
N THR A 198 12.06 -20.02 -8.58
CA THR A 198 12.93 -20.65 -9.58
C THR A 198 13.34 -22.06 -9.16
N CYS A 199 13.71 -22.26 -7.88
CA CYS A 199 14.03 -23.58 -7.36
C CYS A 199 12.84 -24.55 -7.44
N ILE A 200 11.62 -24.08 -7.12
CA ILE A 200 10.39 -24.87 -7.25
C ILE A 200 10.17 -25.26 -8.72
N CYS A 201 10.30 -24.31 -9.65
CA CYS A 201 10.17 -24.58 -11.07
C CYS A 201 11.18 -25.60 -11.57
N ILE A 202 12.47 -25.44 -11.23
CA ILE A 202 13.53 -26.38 -11.63
C ILE A 202 13.25 -27.79 -11.08
N ASN A 203 12.81 -27.91 -9.82
CA ASN A 203 12.47 -29.19 -9.22
C ASN A 203 11.35 -29.90 -10.00
N VAL A 204 10.28 -29.16 -10.35
CA VAL A 204 9.18 -29.67 -11.15
C VAL A 204 9.64 -30.05 -12.55
N LEU A 205 10.40 -29.19 -13.24
CA LEU A 205 10.92 -29.50 -14.57
C LEU A 205 11.78 -30.77 -14.55
N HIS A 206 12.71 -30.89 -13.59
CA HIS A 206 13.58 -32.05 -13.48
C HIS A 206 12.79 -33.36 -13.32
N PHE A 207 11.72 -33.35 -12.51
CA PHE A 207 10.84 -34.50 -12.36
C PHE A 207 10.14 -34.90 -13.67
N TYR A 208 9.65 -33.91 -14.45
CA TYR A 208 8.91 -34.18 -15.68
C TYR A 208 9.79 -34.41 -16.92
N VAL A 209 11.02 -33.91 -16.94
CA VAL A 209 12.02 -34.24 -17.98
C VAL A 209 12.36 -35.74 -17.95
N GLY A 210 12.38 -36.36 -16.77
CA GLY A 210 12.55 -37.82 -16.63
C GLY A 210 11.34 -38.65 -17.10
N GLN A 211 10.19 -38.02 -17.38
CA GLN A 211 8.95 -38.68 -17.80
C GLN A 211 8.78 -38.55 -19.32
N GLN A 212 9.16 -39.57 -20.08
CA GLN A 212 9.21 -39.55 -21.55
C GLN A 212 7.87 -39.24 -22.26
N HIS A 213 6.73 -39.20 -21.56
CA HIS A 213 5.39 -39.03 -22.15
C HIS A 213 4.54 -37.92 -21.51
N ALA A 214 5.16 -37.07 -20.67
CA ALA A 214 4.47 -35.93 -20.08
C ALA A 214 4.13 -34.88 -21.16
N HIS A 215 2.84 -34.56 -21.29
CA HIS A 215 2.41 -33.52 -22.22
C HIS A 215 2.75 -32.14 -21.64
N PHE A 216 3.19 -31.20 -22.47
CA PHE A 216 3.65 -29.88 -22.01
C PHE A 216 2.59 -29.12 -21.19
N LEU A 217 1.30 -29.25 -21.54
CA LEU A 217 0.21 -28.62 -20.77
C LEU A 217 0.13 -29.15 -19.33
N ILE A 218 0.41 -30.44 -19.10
CA ILE A 218 0.49 -30.97 -17.74
C ILE A 218 1.72 -30.42 -17.01
N VAL A 219 2.84 -30.27 -17.70
CA VAL A 219 4.04 -29.64 -17.11
C VAL A 219 3.73 -28.21 -16.67
N ILE A 220 3.08 -27.40 -17.53
CA ILE A 220 2.62 -26.05 -17.19
C ILE A 220 1.69 -26.08 -15.97
N ALA A 221 0.67 -26.95 -15.98
CA ALA A 221 -0.27 -27.05 -14.86
C ALA A 221 0.45 -27.38 -13.54
N ARG A 222 1.46 -28.25 -13.58
CA ARG A 222 2.24 -28.67 -12.41
C ARG A 222 3.22 -27.62 -11.92
N LEU A 223 3.78 -26.80 -12.83
CA LEU A 223 4.59 -25.64 -12.47
C LEU A 223 3.78 -24.62 -11.68
N ASN A 224 2.65 -24.20 -12.23
CA ASN A 224 1.75 -23.25 -11.57
C ASN A 224 1.22 -23.83 -10.25
N GLY A 225 0.88 -25.13 -10.21
CA GLY A 225 0.45 -25.81 -8.98
C GLY A 225 1.55 -25.83 -7.89
N GLY A 226 2.81 -26.01 -8.27
CA GLY A 226 3.95 -25.92 -7.35
C GLY A 226 4.09 -24.53 -6.75
N MET A 227 4.00 -23.48 -7.57
CA MET A 227 4.08 -22.08 -7.12
C MET A 227 2.86 -21.66 -6.29
N LEU A 228 1.66 -22.13 -6.65
CA LEU A 228 0.44 -21.92 -5.87
C LEU A 228 0.58 -22.46 -4.45
N ASN A 229 1.13 -23.67 -4.27
CA ASN A 229 1.35 -24.23 -2.93
C ASN A 229 2.20 -23.31 -2.05
N PHE A 230 3.31 -22.79 -2.60
CA PHE A 230 4.20 -21.87 -1.89
C PHE A 230 3.52 -20.53 -1.60
N ASN A 231 2.89 -19.92 -2.61
CA ASN A 231 2.27 -18.62 -2.48
C ASN A 231 1.12 -18.63 -1.48
N CYS A 232 0.26 -19.65 -1.49
CA CYS A 232 -0.84 -19.79 -0.53
C CYS A 232 -0.34 -19.97 0.90
N ALA A 233 0.78 -20.66 1.11
CA ALA A 233 1.43 -20.75 2.41
C ALA A 233 2.02 -19.39 2.86
N LEU A 234 2.70 -18.68 1.94
CA LEU A 234 3.27 -17.36 2.19
C LEU A 234 2.19 -16.32 2.55
N MET A 235 1.00 -16.40 1.94
CA MET A 235 -0.13 -15.51 2.26
C MET A 235 -0.49 -15.48 3.74
N LEU A 236 -0.44 -16.64 4.41
CA LEU A 236 -0.72 -16.75 5.85
C LEU A 236 0.40 -16.11 6.67
N VAL A 237 1.66 -16.37 6.31
CA VAL A 237 2.84 -15.82 7.00
C VAL A 237 2.81 -14.29 6.98
N LEU A 238 2.47 -13.69 5.83
CA LEU A 238 2.38 -12.24 5.67
C LEU A 238 1.31 -11.60 6.57
N MET A 239 0.35 -12.37 7.09
CA MET A 239 -0.72 -11.88 7.97
C MET A 239 -0.57 -12.27 9.44
N LEU A 240 0.61 -12.80 9.83
CA LEU A 240 1.01 -13.05 11.21
C LEU A 240 1.44 -11.74 11.92
N ARG A 241 0.53 -10.77 12.05
CA ARG A 241 0.80 -9.41 12.56
C ARG A 241 1.51 -9.38 13.93
N LYS A 242 1.22 -10.33 14.85
CA LYS A 242 1.91 -10.37 16.14
C LYS A 242 3.35 -10.85 16.00
N HIS A 243 3.58 -11.90 15.21
CA HIS A 243 4.94 -12.37 14.94
C HIS A 243 5.74 -11.32 14.18
N ILE A 244 5.15 -10.67 13.18
CA ILE A 244 5.78 -9.54 12.46
C ILE A 244 6.19 -8.43 13.44
N THR A 245 5.30 -8.08 14.37
CA THR A 245 5.60 -7.11 15.44
C THR A 245 6.75 -7.58 16.34
N TRP A 246 6.76 -8.86 16.73
CA TRP A 246 7.82 -9.44 17.55
C TRP A 246 9.16 -9.44 16.83
N ILE A 247 9.21 -9.83 15.55
CA ILE A 247 10.44 -9.80 14.72
C ILE A 247 10.95 -8.36 14.58
N ARG A 248 10.05 -7.39 14.36
CA ARG A 248 10.41 -5.95 14.31
C ARG A 248 11.06 -5.50 15.61
N SER A 249 10.54 -5.91 16.77
CA SER A 249 11.13 -5.57 18.07
C SER A 249 12.53 -6.15 18.31
N LYS A 250 12.92 -7.17 17.54
CA LYS A 250 14.25 -7.79 17.57
C LYS A 250 15.21 -7.25 16.51
N GLY A 251 14.82 -6.21 15.77
CA GLY A 251 15.66 -5.60 14.72
C GLY A 251 15.55 -6.27 13.36
N GLY A 252 14.59 -7.19 13.14
CA GLY A 252 14.43 -7.88 11.86
C GLY A 252 14.02 -6.96 10.69
N SER A 253 13.58 -5.72 10.95
CA SER A 253 13.28 -4.72 9.93
C SER A 253 14.49 -4.26 9.11
N VAL A 254 15.72 -4.56 9.55
CA VAL A 254 16.93 -4.26 8.76
C VAL A 254 17.02 -5.17 7.53
N LEU A 255 16.53 -6.40 7.63
CA LEU A 255 16.62 -7.40 6.56
C LEU A 255 15.29 -7.61 5.83
N LEU A 256 14.18 -7.55 6.55
CA LEU A 256 12.86 -7.87 6.02
C LEU A 256 11.98 -6.62 5.92
N PRO A 257 11.20 -6.47 4.83
CA PRO A 257 10.28 -5.34 4.63
C PRO A 257 8.99 -5.52 5.46
N LEU A 258 9.13 -5.58 6.79
CA LEU A 258 8.05 -5.93 7.73
C LEU A 258 6.90 -4.93 7.71
N ASP A 259 7.17 -3.65 7.43
CA ASP A 259 6.14 -2.61 7.36
C ASP A 259 5.32 -2.70 6.06
N HIS A 260 5.89 -3.31 5.01
CA HIS A 260 5.23 -3.53 3.72
C HIS A 260 4.48 -4.87 3.62
N HIS A 261 4.36 -5.65 4.71
CA HIS A 261 3.72 -6.98 4.68
C HIS A 261 2.32 -6.99 4.06
N ILE A 262 1.51 -5.94 4.27
CA ILE A 262 0.16 -5.81 3.69
C ILE A 262 0.23 -5.55 2.18
N ASP A 263 1.20 -4.77 1.72
CA ASP A 263 1.36 -4.48 0.30
C ASP A 263 1.91 -5.70 -0.44
N ILE A 264 2.86 -6.41 0.17
CA ILE A 264 3.35 -7.70 -0.33
C ILE A 264 2.19 -8.71 -0.38
N HIS A 265 1.34 -8.79 0.65
CA HIS A 265 0.15 -9.65 0.65
C HIS A 265 -0.77 -9.37 -0.54
N LYS A 266 -1.03 -8.10 -0.87
CA LYS A 266 -1.84 -7.76 -2.06
C LYS A 266 -1.16 -8.22 -3.35
N THR A 267 0.14 -8.00 -3.48
CA THR A 267 0.91 -8.42 -4.66
C THR A 267 0.93 -9.93 -4.83
N ILE A 268 1.20 -10.70 -3.76
CA ILE A 268 1.14 -12.16 -3.79
C ILE A 268 -0.30 -12.64 -4.09
N GLY A 269 -1.33 -11.96 -3.59
CA GLY A 269 -2.73 -12.26 -3.95
C GLY A 269 -3.02 -12.12 -5.45
N ILE A 270 -2.45 -11.12 -6.12
CA ILE A 270 -2.55 -10.97 -7.59
C ILE A 270 -1.78 -12.09 -8.30
N ILE A 271 -0.60 -12.44 -7.82
CA ILE A 271 0.19 -13.54 -8.38
C ILE A 271 -0.60 -14.86 -8.27
N ILE A 272 -1.19 -15.15 -7.11
CA ILE A 272 -2.04 -16.34 -6.91
C ILE A 272 -3.19 -16.37 -7.92
N LEU A 273 -3.84 -15.23 -8.18
CA LEU A 273 -4.92 -15.17 -9.17
C LEU A 273 -4.42 -15.55 -10.57
N ILE A 274 -3.30 -14.95 -11.02
CA ILE A 274 -2.72 -15.23 -12.34
C ILE A 274 -2.33 -16.70 -12.46
N GLU A 275 -1.64 -17.23 -11.45
CA GLU A 275 -1.22 -18.64 -11.38
C GLU A 275 -2.41 -19.60 -11.35
N THR A 276 -3.50 -19.25 -10.66
CA THR A 276 -4.74 -20.04 -10.62
C THR A 276 -5.39 -20.11 -12.00
N ILE A 277 -5.44 -18.98 -12.71
CA ILE A 277 -6.00 -18.92 -14.08
C ILE A 277 -5.16 -19.77 -15.02
N LEU A 278 -3.82 -19.63 -14.99
CA LEU A 278 -2.91 -20.40 -15.83
C LEU A 278 -2.96 -21.90 -15.52
N HIS A 279 -2.98 -22.28 -14.24
CA HIS A 279 -3.14 -23.67 -13.78
C HIS A 279 -4.44 -24.29 -14.30
N THR A 280 -5.56 -23.58 -14.11
CA THR A 280 -6.89 -24.03 -14.53
C THR A 280 -6.97 -24.16 -16.05
N ALA A 281 -6.52 -23.14 -16.79
CA ALA A 281 -6.51 -23.14 -18.25
C ALA A 281 -5.67 -24.31 -18.80
N ALA A 282 -4.50 -24.59 -18.22
CA ALA A 282 -3.65 -25.70 -18.65
C ALA A 282 -4.32 -27.07 -18.41
N HIS A 283 -5.00 -27.27 -17.28
CA HIS A 283 -5.74 -28.50 -17.00
C HIS A 283 -6.94 -28.70 -17.94
N LEU A 284 -7.70 -27.64 -18.22
CA LEU A 284 -8.84 -27.69 -19.13
C LEU A 284 -8.38 -27.89 -20.59
N ALA A 285 -7.35 -27.18 -21.03
CA ALA A 285 -6.77 -27.36 -22.36
C ALA A 285 -6.23 -28.78 -22.56
N TYR A 286 -5.57 -29.34 -21.54
CA TYR A 286 -5.10 -30.73 -21.60
C TYR A 286 -6.25 -31.73 -21.65
N LEU A 287 -7.31 -31.51 -20.86
CA LEU A 287 -8.51 -32.34 -20.92
C LEU A 287 -9.15 -32.26 -22.32
N GLY A 288 -9.25 -31.07 -22.91
CA GLY A 288 -9.79 -30.87 -24.25
C GLY A 288 -8.96 -31.59 -25.31
N TYR A 289 -7.63 -31.49 -25.20
CA TYR A 289 -6.67 -32.23 -26.04
C TYR A 289 -6.87 -33.75 -25.94
N VAL A 290 -7.06 -34.28 -24.74
CA VAL A 290 -7.35 -35.71 -24.54
C VAL A 290 -8.65 -36.12 -25.24
N PHE A 291 -9.73 -35.36 -25.05
CA PHE A 291 -11.02 -35.65 -25.70
C PHE A 291 -10.93 -35.59 -27.22
N TYR A 292 -10.20 -34.61 -27.74
CA TYR A 292 -9.94 -34.48 -29.18
C TYR A 292 -9.22 -35.72 -29.71
N ILE A 293 -8.07 -36.10 -29.12
CA ILE A 293 -7.29 -37.25 -29.59
C ILE A 293 -8.10 -38.54 -29.54
N CYS A 294 -8.73 -38.85 -28.41
CA CYS A 294 -9.43 -40.12 -28.25
C CYS A 294 -10.69 -40.23 -29.13
N SER A 295 -11.12 -39.13 -29.79
CA SER A 295 -12.21 -39.13 -30.76
C SER A 295 -11.76 -39.32 -32.22
N LEU A 296 -10.45 -39.23 -32.51
CA LEU A 296 -9.95 -39.34 -33.87
C LEU A 296 -10.11 -40.77 -34.41
N PRO A 297 -10.43 -40.94 -35.71
CA PRO A 297 -10.56 -42.25 -36.32
C PRO A 297 -9.20 -42.97 -36.41
N GLN A 298 -9.21 -44.25 -36.81
CA GLN A 298 -7.96 -44.93 -37.14
C GLN A 298 -7.28 -44.25 -38.33
N ASP A 299 -5.99 -43.98 -38.20
CA ASP A 299 -5.13 -43.56 -39.29
C ASP A 299 -3.85 -44.40 -39.25
N ILE A 300 -3.66 -45.23 -40.27
CA ILE A 300 -2.51 -46.14 -40.36
C ILE A 300 -1.23 -45.45 -40.82
N GLY A 301 -1.32 -44.16 -41.18
CA GLY A 301 -0.23 -43.38 -41.72
C GLY A 301 0.17 -43.83 -43.13
N PHE A 302 1.44 -43.65 -43.45
CA PHE A 302 2.05 -44.05 -44.71
C PHE A 302 3.47 -44.58 -44.48
N SER A 303 3.99 -45.35 -45.44
CA SER A 303 5.35 -45.87 -45.39
C SER A 303 6.36 -44.72 -45.48
N CYS A 304 7.28 -44.63 -44.52
CA CYS A 304 8.31 -43.56 -44.51
C CYS A 304 9.17 -43.60 -45.78
N PRO A 305 9.39 -42.46 -46.47
CA PRO A 305 10.42 -42.37 -47.49
C PRO A 305 11.79 -42.58 -46.84
N SER A 306 12.47 -43.65 -47.19
CA SER A 306 13.79 -43.99 -46.67
C SER A 306 14.82 -42.92 -47.06
N TYR A 307 15.21 -42.03 -46.16
CA TYR A 307 16.54 -41.42 -46.25
C TYR A 307 17.51 -42.41 -45.60
N ILE A 308 18.44 -42.95 -46.40
CA ILE A 308 19.46 -43.99 -46.09
C ILE A 308 18.97 -45.43 -46.41
N ASN A 309 19.12 -45.91 -47.66
CA ASN A 309 20.39 -46.42 -48.19
C ASN A 309 20.26 -46.99 -49.62
N MET A 310 21.20 -46.60 -50.48
CA MET A 310 21.69 -47.44 -51.59
C MET A 310 22.07 -48.83 -51.04
N ASN A 311 21.82 -49.87 -51.83
CA ASN A 311 22.22 -51.27 -51.58
C ASN A 311 21.49 -52.02 -50.45
N ARG A 312 20.28 -52.51 -50.75
CA ARG A 312 20.00 -53.94 -50.57
C ARG A 312 18.79 -54.40 -51.40
N SER A 313 19.10 -55.27 -52.33
CA SER A 313 18.19 -56.17 -53.03
C SER A 313 17.43 -57.07 -52.04
N LEU A 314 16.15 -57.30 -52.32
CA LEU A 314 15.18 -58.21 -51.68
C LEU A 314 14.83 -57.98 -50.19
N ASN A 315 13.79 -57.17 -49.95
CA ASN A 315 12.49 -57.66 -49.44
C ASN A 315 11.52 -56.48 -49.24
N ASN A 316 10.53 -56.37 -50.13
CA ASN A 316 9.40 -55.42 -50.05
C ASN A 316 8.42 -55.79 -48.91
N HIS A 317 8.91 -55.98 -47.69
CA HIS A 317 8.04 -56.15 -46.54
C HIS A 317 7.69 -54.79 -45.96
N MET A 318 6.44 -54.39 -46.17
CA MET A 318 5.79 -53.29 -45.47
C MET A 318 5.86 -53.57 -43.96
N ILE A 319 6.78 -52.91 -43.25
CA ILE A 319 7.01 -53.15 -41.82
C ILE A 319 5.86 -52.50 -41.04
N LEU A 320 4.85 -53.29 -40.72
CA LEU A 320 3.71 -52.87 -39.90
C LEU A 320 4.13 -52.87 -38.43
N THR A 321 4.28 -51.69 -37.83
CA THR A 321 4.61 -51.58 -36.40
C THR A 321 3.34 -51.64 -35.56
N LYS A 322 3.34 -52.45 -34.49
CA LYS A 322 2.18 -52.56 -33.59
C LYS A 322 2.02 -51.26 -32.79
N ARG A 323 0.85 -50.63 -32.90
CA ARG A 323 0.41 -49.47 -32.12
C ARG A 323 -0.96 -49.76 -31.51
N TYR A 324 -1.38 -48.91 -30.57
CA TYR A 324 -2.71 -48.95 -29.98
C TYR A 324 -3.44 -47.65 -30.30
N ARG A 325 -4.74 -47.75 -30.58
CA ARG A 325 -5.63 -46.60 -30.69
C ARG A 325 -6.80 -46.75 -29.76
N PHE A 326 -7.40 -45.63 -29.38
CA PHE A 326 -8.66 -45.63 -28.67
C PHE A 326 -9.82 -45.70 -29.66
N ASP A 327 -10.71 -46.68 -29.51
CA ASP A 327 -11.95 -46.73 -30.26
C ASP A 327 -13.12 -46.29 -29.38
N TYR A 328 -13.65 -45.11 -29.67
CA TYR A 328 -14.73 -44.51 -28.89
C TYR A 328 -16.06 -45.26 -29.00
N LYS A 329 -16.29 -46.03 -30.08
CA LYS A 329 -17.58 -46.73 -30.27
C LYS A 329 -17.72 -47.92 -29.34
N ILE A 330 -16.61 -48.63 -29.11
CA ILE A 330 -16.55 -49.79 -28.22
C ILE A 330 -15.90 -49.44 -26.86
N ASN A 331 -15.44 -48.20 -26.69
CA ASN A 331 -14.82 -47.67 -25.49
C ASN A 331 -13.59 -48.50 -25.03
N GLN A 332 -12.72 -48.89 -25.97
CA GLN A 332 -11.57 -49.75 -25.72
C GLN A 332 -10.32 -49.31 -26.49
N CYS A 333 -9.14 -49.61 -25.92
CA CYS A 333 -7.86 -49.47 -26.60
C CYS A 333 -7.56 -50.73 -27.40
N ILE A 334 -7.52 -50.62 -28.72
CA ILE A 334 -7.32 -51.76 -29.63
C ILE A 334 -5.99 -51.65 -30.38
N PRO A 335 -5.30 -52.77 -30.65
CA PRO A 335 -4.08 -52.76 -31.44
C PRO A 335 -4.40 -52.56 -32.92
N PHE A 336 -3.52 -51.85 -33.62
CA PHE A 336 -3.53 -51.72 -35.08
C PHE A 336 -2.11 -51.68 -35.64
N GLY A 337 -2.00 -51.86 -36.96
CA GLY A 337 -0.73 -51.77 -37.66
C GLY A 337 -0.45 -50.38 -38.23
N TYR A 338 0.66 -49.78 -37.82
CA TYR A 338 1.11 -48.46 -38.26
C TYR A 338 2.27 -48.56 -39.26
N LEU A 339 2.20 -47.78 -40.35
CA LEU A 339 3.11 -47.84 -41.49
C LEU A 339 4.45 -47.11 -41.31
N GLY A 340 4.63 -46.44 -40.17
CA GLY A 340 5.91 -45.85 -39.78
C GLY A 340 5.93 -44.33 -39.85
N CYS A 341 5.23 -43.69 -40.79
CA CYS A 341 5.18 -42.23 -40.93
C CYS A 341 3.75 -41.66 -40.99
N GLY A 342 3.60 -40.40 -40.63
CA GLY A 342 2.30 -39.71 -40.62
C GLY A 342 1.37 -40.24 -39.53
N GLY A 343 0.10 -40.43 -39.88
CA GLY A 343 -0.93 -40.82 -38.93
C GLY A 343 -1.45 -39.64 -38.11
N ASN A 344 -2.51 -39.91 -37.35
CA ASN A 344 -3.05 -38.95 -36.40
C ASN A 344 -2.61 -39.27 -34.96
N TRP A 345 -3.00 -38.39 -34.04
CA TRP A 345 -2.51 -38.44 -32.65
C TRP A 345 -3.17 -39.53 -31.79
N ASN A 346 -4.20 -40.23 -32.29
CA ASN A 346 -4.81 -41.38 -31.62
C ASN A 346 -3.99 -42.66 -31.86
N GLN A 347 -2.70 -42.56 -31.53
CA GLN A 347 -1.70 -43.57 -31.77
C GLN A 347 -0.76 -43.65 -30.57
N PHE A 348 -0.76 -44.79 -29.90
CA PHE A 348 -0.02 -45.04 -28.67
C PHE A 348 0.92 -46.24 -28.83
N TYR A 349 2.07 -46.20 -28.15
CA TYR A 349 3.07 -47.26 -28.18
C TYR A 349 2.60 -48.53 -27.46
N THR A 350 1.89 -48.36 -26.35
CA THR A 350 1.41 -49.44 -25.48
C THR A 350 -0.06 -49.27 -25.15
N GLU A 351 -0.72 -50.37 -24.81
CA GLU A 351 -2.12 -50.37 -24.38
C GLU A 351 -2.32 -49.53 -23.11
N ASP A 352 -1.38 -49.64 -22.16
CA ASP A 352 -1.41 -48.89 -20.90
C ASP A 352 -1.34 -47.38 -21.13
N LEU A 353 -0.51 -46.93 -22.07
CA LEU A 353 -0.43 -45.51 -22.42
C LEU A 353 -1.74 -45.00 -23.03
N CYS A 354 -2.37 -45.81 -23.88
CA CYS A 354 -3.70 -45.52 -24.44
C CYS A 354 -4.76 -45.43 -23.34
N LYS A 355 -4.82 -46.44 -22.46
CA LYS A 355 -5.77 -46.48 -21.33
C LYS A 355 -5.57 -45.32 -20.37
N LEU A 356 -4.31 -44.98 -20.07
CA LEU A 356 -3.97 -43.87 -19.18
C LEU A 356 -4.36 -42.52 -19.79
N ARG A 357 -4.07 -42.29 -21.08
CA ARG A 357 -4.39 -41.02 -21.76
C ARG A 357 -5.90 -40.86 -21.94
N CYS A 358 -6.59 -41.89 -22.41
CA CYS A 358 -8.04 -41.85 -22.70
C CYS A 358 -8.92 -42.22 -21.49
N LYS A 359 -8.35 -42.34 -20.28
CA LYS A 359 -9.09 -42.59 -19.04
C LYS A 359 -10.27 -41.62 -18.80
N PRO A 360 -10.15 -40.29 -19.02
CA PRO A 360 -11.29 -39.39 -18.89
C PRO A 360 -12.44 -39.76 -19.81
N TYR A 361 -12.11 -40.08 -21.05
CA TYR A 361 -13.05 -40.43 -22.10
C TYR A 361 -13.77 -41.77 -21.84
N LEU A 362 -13.05 -42.74 -21.26
CA LEU A 362 -13.58 -44.05 -20.84
C LEU A 362 -14.68 -43.94 -19.78
N ILE A 363 -14.53 -42.99 -18.85
CA ILE A 363 -15.35 -42.91 -17.63
C ILE A 363 -16.61 -42.07 -17.81
N THR A 364 -16.63 -41.13 -18.77
CA THR A 364 -17.61 -40.03 -18.82
C THR A 364 -18.56 -40.10 -20.01
N ASN A 365 -18.75 -41.28 -20.60
CA ASN A 365 -19.61 -41.47 -21.77
C ASN A 365 -19.34 -40.43 -22.88
N HIS A 366 -18.06 -40.14 -23.12
CA HIS A 366 -17.59 -39.24 -24.20
C HIS A 366 -17.96 -37.76 -24.05
N ARG A 367 -18.47 -37.33 -22.89
CA ARG A 367 -18.78 -35.93 -22.62
C ARG A 367 -17.67 -35.25 -21.83
N TYR A 368 -17.19 -34.13 -22.37
CA TYR A 368 -16.16 -33.29 -21.77
C TYR A 368 -16.61 -32.71 -20.41
N VAL A 369 -17.85 -32.21 -20.34
CA VAL A 369 -18.41 -31.61 -19.12
C VAL A 369 -18.51 -32.63 -17.98
N ASP A 370 -18.93 -33.85 -18.30
CA ASP A 370 -19.05 -34.94 -17.32
C ASP A 370 -17.68 -35.29 -16.70
N ALA A 371 -16.58 -35.10 -17.43
CA ALA A 371 -15.22 -35.29 -16.91
C ALA A 371 -14.80 -34.25 -15.87
N ILE A 372 -15.35 -33.04 -15.93
CA ILE A 372 -15.04 -31.97 -14.98
C ILE A 372 -15.77 -32.23 -13.64
N PHE A 373 -16.99 -32.75 -13.70
CA PHE A 373 -17.85 -32.89 -12.52
C PHE A 373 -17.91 -34.32 -11.95
N THR A 374 -17.17 -35.27 -12.52
CA THR A 374 -17.13 -36.65 -12.01
C THR A 374 -16.08 -36.83 -10.91
N ALA A 375 -16.48 -37.46 -9.80
CA ALA A 375 -15.54 -37.87 -8.75
C ALA A 375 -14.71 -39.11 -9.16
N LYS A 376 -15.11 -39.82 -10.23
CA LYS A 376 -14.44 -41.05 -10.70
C LYS A 376 -13.04 -40.79 -11.28
N LEU A 377 -12.75 -39.56 -11.70
CA LEU A 377 -11.41 -39.13 -12.13
C LEU A 377 -10.54 -38.58 -10.99
N GLY A 378 -11.07 -38.65 -9.76
CA GLY A 378 -10.52 -37.99 -8.58
C GLY A 378 -11.26 -36.68 -8.27
N LEU A 379 -11.03 -36.15 -7.07
CA LEU A 379 -11.71 -34.93 -6.61
C LEU A 379 -11.16 -33.64 -7.24
N GLY A 380 -10.00 -33.70 -7.90
CA GLY A 380 -9.24 -32.51 -8.34
C GLY A 380 -10.03 -31.54 -9.24
N TYR A 381 -10.80 -32.03 -10.22
CA TYR A 381 -11.59 -31.14 -11.08
C TYR A 381 -12.74 -30.46 -10.33
N ILE A 382 -13.48 -31.21 -9.51
CA ILE A 382 -14.60 -30.69 -8.72
C ILE A 382 -14.11 -29.66 -7.70
N THR A 383 -13.07 -30.01 -6.92
CA THR A 383 -12.51 -29.10 -5.91
C THR A 383 -11.88 -27.88 -6.57
N GLY A 384 -11.23 -28.04 -7.72
CA GLY A 384 -10.66 -26.92 -8.49
C GLY A 384 -11.71 -25.93 -9.00
N VAL A 385 -12.88 -26.41 -9.45
CA VAL A 385 -14.00 -25.52 -9.84
C VAL A 385 -14.53 -24.74 -8.62
N LEU A 386 -14.71 -25.42 -7.48
CA LEU A 386 -15.16 -24.76 -6.25
C LEU A 386 -14.16 -23.70 -5.77
N GLU A 387 -12.87 -24.01 -5.80
CA GLU A 387 -11.79 -23.07 -5.46
C GLU A 387 -11.75 -21.87 -6.40
N PHE A 388 -11.92 -22.09 -7.70
CA PHE A 388 -11.93 -21.02 -8.68
C PHE A 388 -13.08 -20.04 -8.45
N LEU A 389 -14.30 -20.57 -8.24
CA LEU A 389 -15.49 -19.75 -8.00
C LEU A 389 -15.38 -18.98 -6.68
N LEU A 390 -14.95 -19.65 -5.61
CA LEU A 390 -14.80 -19.02 -4.30
C LEU A 390 -13.66 -17.99 -4.30
N GLY A 391 -12.53 -18.30 -4.95
CA GLY A 391 -11.41 -17.39 -5.13
C GLY A 391 -11.78 -16.15 -5.94
N ALA A 392 -12.56 -16.29 -7.01
CA ALA A 392 -13.06 -15.18 -7.80
C ALA A 392 -13.97 -14.25 -6.97
N LEU A 393 -14.85 -14.83 -6.14
CA LEU A 393 -15.68 -14.06 -5.21
C LEU A 393 -14.84 -13.29 -4.19
N ILE A 394 -13.84 -13.94 -3.57
CA ILE A 394 -12.96 -13.29 -2.61
C ILE A 394 -12.18 -12.14 -3.28
N TYR A 395 -11.60 -12.38 -4.45
CA TYR A 395 -10.78 -11.39 -5.15
C TYR A 395 -11.57 -10.16 -5.58
N THR A 396 -12.75 -10.36 -6.17
CA THR A 396 -13.62 -9.26 -6.61
C THR A 396 -14.00 -8.33 -5.46
N ILE A 397 -14.32 -8.88 -4.29
CA ILE A 397 -14.68 -8.10 -3.10
C ILE A 397 -13.46 -7.41 -2.48
N CYS A 398 -12.25 -7.97 -2.65
CA CYS A 398 -11.01 -7.36 -2.20
C CYS A 398 -10.54 -6.17 -3.07
N LEU A 399 -11.14 -5.95 -4.24
CA LEU A 399 -10.72 -4.87 -5.14
C LEU A 399 -10.91 -3.49 -4.47
N PRO A 400 -9.97 -2.55 -4.67
CA PRO A 400 -10.04 -1.23 -4.02
C PRO A 400 -11.34 -0.48 -4.30
N PHE A 401 -11.92 -0.66 -5.48
CA PHE A 401 -13.17 -0.01 -5.86
C PHE A 401 -14.39 -0.53 -5.08
N VAL A 402 -14.38 -1.81 -4.66
CA VAL A 402 -15.45 -2.40 -3.85
C VAL A 402 -15.26 -2.04 -2.39
N ARG A 403 -14.03 -2.19 -1.90
CA ARG A 403 -13.69 -1.97 -0.49
C ARG A 403 -13.86 -0.51 -0.04
N LYS A 404 -13.59 0.46 -0.91
CA LYS A 404 -13.67 1.92 -0.60
C LYS A 404 -15.06 2.54 -0.78
N ARG A 405 -16.12 1.73 -0.90
CA ARG A 405 -17.52 2.20 -1.06
C ARG A 405 -18.30 2.21 0.27
N GLY A 406 -17.62 2.23 1.42
CA GLY A 406 -18.28 2.27 2.74
C GLY A 406 -18.85 0.95 3.28
N HIS A 407 -18.71 -0.19 2.58
CA HIS A 407 -19.19 -1.51 3.05
C HIS A 407 -18.07 -2.40 3.60
N PHE A 408 -17.34 -1.90 4.61
CA PHE A 408 -16.19 -2.59 5.18
C PHE A 408 -16.55 -3.98 5.77
N GLN A 409 -17.70 -4.09 6.43
CA GLN A 409 -18.14 -5.34 7.07
C GLN A 409 -18.36 -6.47 6.04
N LEU A 410 -18.89 -6.13 4.86
CA LEU A 410 -19.04 -7.07 3.75
C LEU A 410 -17.67 -7.57 3.27
N PHE A 411 -16.72 -6.66 3.09
CA PHE A 411 -15.34 -7.01 2.75
C PHE A 411 -14.74 -7.99 3.77
N TYR A 412 -14.90 -7.72 5.06
CA TYR A 412 -14.38 -8.58 6.12
C TYR A 412 -14.93 -10.01 6.06
N TRP A 413 -16.26 -10.16 6.04
CA TRP A 413 -16.90 -11.49 6.04
C TRP A 413 -16.57 -12.29 4.78
N CYS A 414 -16.61 -11.64 3.62
CA CYS A 414 -16.26 -12.29 2.37
C CYS A 414 -14.77 -12.65 2.31
N HIS A 415 -13.89 -11.83 2.87
CA HIS A 415 -12.48 -12.19 2.98
C HIS A 415 -12.23 -13.38 3.94
N MET A 416 -13.08 -13.58 4.97
CA MET A 416 -13.00 -14.78 5.84
C MET A 416 -13.33 -16.08 5.10
N LEU A 417 -13.96 -16.03 3.92
CA LEU A 417 -14.16 -17.20 3.05
C LEU A 417 -12.83 -17.83 2.58
N THR A 418 -11.70 -17.15 2.80
CA THR A 418 -10.36 -17.71 2.62
C THR A 418 -10.14 -18.97 3.47
N LEU A 419 -10.79 -19.11 4.63
CA LEU A 419 -10.68 -20.32 5.46
C LEU A 419 -11.31 -21.55 4.79
N PRO A 420 -12.60 -21.53 4.37
CA PRO A 420 -13.16 -22.56 3.50
C PRO A 420 -12.31 -22.82 2.24
N TRP A 421 -11.82 -21.77 1.59
CA TRP A 421 -10.98 -21.89 0.40
C TRP A 421 -9.70 -22.71 0.67
N LEU A 422 -9.01 -22.46 1.79
CA LEU A 422 -7.84 -23.24 2.20
C LEU A 422 -8.17 -24.70 2.55
N ILE A 423 -9.37 -24.98 3.09
CA ILE A 423 -9.81 -26.34 3.38
C ILE A 423 -10.05 -27.11 2.08
N ILE A 424 -10.68 -26.48 1.09
CA ILE A 424 -10.87 -27.11 -0.23
C ILE A 424 -9.50 -27.37 -0.89
N MET A 425 -8.54 -26.45 -0.75
CA MET A 425 -7.17 -26.63 -1.24
C MET A 425 -6.46 -27.85 -0.67
N LEU A 426 -6.68 -28.18 0.60
CA LEU A 426 -6.15 -29.41 1.21
C LEU A 426 -6.71 -30.67 0.53
N LEU A 427 -7.96 -30.62 0.06
CA LEU A 427 -8.61 -31.73 -0.65
C LEU A 427 -8.19 -31.78 -2.13
N HIS A 428 -7.93 -30.62 -2.76
CA HIS A 428 -7.50 -30.52 -4.15
C HIS A 428 -6.06 -30.98 -4.36
N GLY A 429 -5.14 -30.52 -3.50
CA GLY A 429 -3.70 -30.77 -3.61
C GLY A 429 -3.19 -31.76 -2.55
N PRO A 430 -2.90 -33.03 -2.88
CA PRO A 430 -2.49 -34.04 -1.90
C PRO A 430 -1.14 -33.76 -1.20
N HIS A 431 -0.36 -32.80 -1.72
CA HIS A 431 0.90 -32.36 -1.12
C HIS A 431 0.82 -30.98 -0.49
N PHE A 432 -0.31 -30.26 -0.60
CA PHE A 432 -0.45 -28.90 -0.07
C PHE A 432 -0.31 -28.85 1.45
N TRP A 433 -0.76 -29.90 2.17
CA TRP A 433 -0.64 -29.98 3.63
C TRP A 433 0.80 -29.78 4.14
N LYS A 434 1.82 -30.19 3.37
CA LYS A 434 3.23 -30.02 3.72
C LYS A 434 3.61 -28.54 3.79
N TRP A 435 3.06 -27.74 2.88
CA TRP A 435 3.27 -26.29 2.81
C TRP A 435 2.46 -25.55 3.87
N LEU A 436 1.27 -26.05 4.19
CA LEU A 436 0.37 -25.42 5.17
C LEU A 436 0.77 -25.72 6.63
N LEU A 437 1.49 -26.81 6.90
CA LEU A 437 1.75 -27.29 8.26
C LEU A 437 2.30 -26.19 9.19
N ILE A 438 3.46 -25.61 8.86
CA ILE A 438 4.11 -24.61 9.72
C ILE A 438 3.32 -23.28 9.74
N PRO A 439 2.98 -22.66 8.58
CA PRO A 439 2.23 -21.40 8.58
C PRO A 439 0.85 -21.51 9.22
N GLY A 440 0.16 -22.63 9.02
CA GLY A 440 -1.15 -22.91 9.58
C GLY A 440 -1.11 -23.02 11.11
N ILE A 441 -0.15 -23.76 11.66
CA ILE A 441 0.05 -23.86 13.12
C ILE A 441 0.34 -22.47 13.70
N LEU A 442 1.26 -21.70 13.11
CA LEU A 442 1.58 -20.35 13.57
C LEU A 442 0.38 -19.40 13.52
N TYR A 443 -0.44 -19.50 12.47
CA TYR A 443 -1.67 -18.72 12.33
C TYR A 443 -2.67 -19.03 13.45
N ILE A 444 -2.88 -20.31 13.75
CA ILE A 444 -3.77 -20.76 14.84
C ILE A 444 -3.26 -20.25 16.20
N ILE A 445 -1.96 -20.41 16.48
CA ILE A 445 -1.33 -19.91 17.71
C ILE A 445 -1.55 -18.39 17.83
N GLU A 446 -1.31 -17.63 16.77
CA GLU A 446 -1.51 -16.18 16.79
C GLU A 446 -2.96 -15.78 17.04
N LYS A 447 -3.93 -16.51 16.47
CA LYS A 447 -5.37 -16.29 16.71
C LYS A 447 -5.74 -16.59 18.17
N ILE A 448 -5.25 -17.69 18.74
CA ILE A 448 -5.46 -18.01 20.17
C ILE A 448 -4.87 -16.91 21.06
N LEU A 449 -3.63 -16.48 20.81
CA LEU A 449 -2.99 -15.41 21.57
C LEU A 449 -3.73 -14.08 21.43
N ARG A 450 -4.28 -13.76 20.25
CA ARG A 450 -5.11 -12.55 20.03
C ARG A 450 -6.42 -12.63 20.81
N TYR A 451 -7.11 -13.76 20.72
CA TYR A 451 -8.36 -14.00 21.42
C TYR A 451 -8.19 -13.88 22.94
N ARG A 452 -7.17 -14.53 23.51
CA ARG A 452 -6.85 -14.45 24.96
C ARG A 452 -6.56 -13.01 25.39
N LYS A 453 -5.76 -12.26 24.62
CA LYS A 453 -5.46 -10.84 24.94
C LYS A 453 -6.70 -9.96 24.83
N SER A 454 -7.55 -10.17 23.82
CA SER A 454 -8.79 -9.41 23.65
C SER A 454 -9.77 -9.65 24.79
N ARG A 455 -9.90 -10.90 25.29
CA ARG A 455 -10.73 -11.26 26.45
C ARG A 455 -10.18 -10.74 27.77
N SER A 456 -8.86 -10.61 27.88
CA SER A 456 -8.21 -10.07 29.07
C SER A 456 -8.40 -8.55 29.23
N ASN A 457 -8.64 -7.83 28.13
CA ASN A 457 -8.92 -6.39 28.17
C ASN A 457 -10.38 -6.18 28.57
N LYS A 458 -10.61 -5.56 29.74
CA LYS A 458 -11.95 -5.17 30.17
C LYS A 458 -12.47 -4.06 29.25
N HIS A 459 -13.63 -4.27 28.64
CA HIS A 459 -14.32 -3.24 27.87
C HIS A 459 -14.71 -2.09 28.81
N GLY A 460 -14.47 -0.83 28.40
CA GLY A 460 -14.88 0.36 29.15
C GLY A 460 -13.80 1.12 29.91
N GLU A 461 -12.54 0.66 29.91
CA GLU A 461 -11.44 1.43 30.54
C GLU A 461 -10.93 2.59 29.67
N SER A 462 -11.21 2.57 28.36
CA SER A 462 -10.77 3.59 27.40
C SER A 462 -11.91 4.17 26.56
N PHE A 463 -12.10 5.49 26.58
CA PHE A 463 -13.04 6.28 25.79
C PHE A 463 -12.34 7.51 25.18
N ILE A 464 -12.92 8.02 24.09
CA ILE A 464 -12.44 9.23 23.43
C ILE A 464 -12.87 10.43 24.27
N MET A 465 -11.91 11.23 24.72
CA MET A 465 -12.17 12.47 25.45
C MET A 465 -12.37 13.64 24.49
N GLU A 466 -11.60 13.68 23.41
CA GLU A 466 -11.60 14.80 22.47
C GLU A 466 -11.24 14.31 21.05
N ALA A 467 -11.87 14.91 20.03
CA ALA A 467 -11.58 14.66 18.62
C ALA A 467 -11.52 15.99 17.87
N ILE A 468 -10.31 16.40 17.48
CA ILE A 468 -10.07 17.66 16.76
C ILE A 468 -9.69 17.34 15.31
N LEU A 469 -10.38 17.97 14.35
CA LEU A 469 -9.97 17.93 12.95
C LEU A 469 -8.94 19.04 12.70
N LEU A 470 -7.71 18.65 12.41
CA LEU A 470 -6.61 19.57 12.10
C LEU A 470 -6.54 19.86 10.59
N PRO A 471 -5.92 20.99 10.19
CA PRO A 471 -5.63 21.28 8.79
C PRO A 471 -4.91 20.11 8.09
N SER A 472 -5.21 19.90 6.81
CA SER A 472 -4.72 18.76 5.99
C SER A 472 -5.31 17.38 6.33
N GLN A 473 -6.58 17.33 6.73
CA GLN A 473 -7.36 16.08 6.93
C GLN A 473 -6.78 15.15 8.02
N VAL A 474 -6.10 15.73 9.02
CA VAL A 474 -5.57 14.99 10.16
C VAL A 474 -6.59 14.98 11.30
N ILE A 475 -6.92 13.83 11.86
CA ILE A 475 -7.71 13.76 13.10
C ILE A 475 -6.74 13.60 14.28
N HIS A 476 -6.89 14.49 15.26
CA HIS A 476 -6.24 14.42 16.55
C HIS A 476 -7.23 13.86 17.57
N LEU A 477 -6.95 12.66 18.07
CA LEU A 477 -7.76 11.99 19.08
C LEU A 477 -7.05 12.02 20.43
N VAL A 478 -7.77 12.44 21.46
CA VAL A 478 -7.35 12.33 22.85
C VAL A 478 -8.17 11.24 23.51
N ILE A 479 -7.49 10.19 23.99
CA ILE A 479 -8.09 9.02 24.63
C ILE A 479 -7.67 9.01 26.09
N ASN A 480 -8.58 8.70 27.01
CA ASN A 480 -8.22 8.58 28.42
C ASN A 480 -7.24 7.40 28.61
N LYS A 481 -6.23 7.61 29.47
CA LYS A 481 -5.22 6.59 29.77
C LYS A 481 -5.75 5.60 30.82
N PRO A 482 -5.80 4.29 30.55
CA PRO A 482 -6.18 3.30 31.58
C PRO A 482 -5.20 3.32 32.76
N ARG A 483 -5.69 3.10 33.98
CA ARG A 483 -4.91 3.30 35.22
C ARG A 483 -3.60 2.52 35.30
N LYS A 484 -3.52 1.33 34.68
CA LYS A 484 -2.33 0.47 34.67
C LYS A 484 -1.57 0.50 33.34
N PHE A 485 -1.91 1.44 32.46
CA PHE A 485 -1.29 1.51 31.13
C PHE A 485 -0.01 2.36 31.17
N THR A 486 1.13 1.72 30.90
CA THR A 486 2.44 2.37 30.80
C THR A 486 3.01 2.18 29.40
N TYR A 487 3.62 3.22 28.85
CA TYR A 487 4.23 3.19 27.51
C TYR A 487 5.49 4.07 27.48
N LYS A 488 6.35 3.86 26.48
CA LYS A 488 7.55 4.64 26.22
C LYS A 488 7.39 5.53 24.99
N PRO A 489 8.15 6.62 24.87
CA PRO A 489 8.16 7.44 23.65
C PRO A 489 8.43 6.59 22.40
N GLY A 490 7.63 6.77 21.35
CA GLY A 490 7.71 5.99 20.11
C GLY A 490 6.89 4.69 20.10
N ASP A 491 6.28 4.30 21.23
CA ASP A 491 5.33 3.19 21.24
C ASP A 491 4.07 3.50 20.42
N TYR A 492 3.38 2.43 20.02
CA TYR A 492 2.14 2.51 19.27
C TYR A 492 1.09 1.57 19.89
N ILE A 493 -0.19 1.92 19.71
CA ILE A 493 -1.31 1.12 20.20
C ILE A 493 -2.19 0.65 19.06
N TYR A 494 -2.93 -0.41 19.30
CA TYR A 494 -4.00 -0.82 18.40
C TYR A 494 -5.32 -0.29 18.91
N ILE A 495 -6.09 0.37 18.03
CA ILE A 495 -7.43 0.87 18.33
C ILE A 495 -8.45 0.11 17.48
N ASN A 496 -9.54 -0.29 18.12
CA ASN A 496 -10.78 -0.74 17.47
C ASN A 496 -11.88 0.28 17.82
N ILE A 497 -12.62 0.73 16.80
CA ILE A 497 -13.76 1.64 16.96
C ILE A 497 -15.01 0.86 16.53
N PRO A 498 -15.79 0.29 17.46
CA PRO A 498 -16.89 -0.61 17.11
C PRO A 498 -17.98 0.02 16.23
N SER A 499 -18.19 1.34 16.32
CA SER A 499 -19.15 2.08 15.48
C SER A 499 -18.74 2.15 14.00
N VAL A 500 -17.45 1.91 13.70
CA VAL A 500 -16.92 1.90 12.32
C VAL A 500 -16.64 0.47 11.87
N ALA A 501 -15.93 -0.31 12.70
CA ALA A 501 -15.63 -1.72 12.43
C ALA A 501 -15.50 -2.49 13.74
N SER A 502 -16.38 -3.47 13.99
CA SER A 502 -16.45 -4.20 15.27
C SER A 502 -15.30 -5.19 15.51
N PHE A 503 -14.57 -5.58 14.47
CA PHE A 503 -13.54 -6.64 14.56
C PHE A 503 -12.15 -6.23 14.09
N GLU A 504 -11.93 -4.96 13.68
CA GLU A 504 -10.64 -4.49 13.19
C GLU A 504 -9.84 -3.66 14.18
N TRP A 505 -8.55 -3.95 14.24
CA TRP A 505 -7.61 -3.25 15.10
C TRP A 505 -6.55 -2.57 14.24
N HIS A 506 -6.40 -1.26 14.39
CA HIS A 506 -5.48 -0.45 13.60
C HIS A 506 -4.35 0.12 14.47
N PRO A 507 -3.08 0.00 14.03
CA PRO A 507 -1.95 0.52 14.78
C PRO A 507 -1.82 2.04 14.60
N PHE A 508 -1.64 2.75 15.71
CA PHE A 508 -1.36 4.19 15.73
C PHE A 508 -0.25 4.51 16.73
N SER A 509 0.73 5.30 16.31
CA SER A 509 1.78 5.81 17.19
C SER A 509 1.21 6.76 18.23
N ILE A 510 1.65 6.62 19.48
CA ILE A 510 1.28 7.55 20.56
C ILE A 510 2.09 8.82 20.36
N SER A 511 1.41 9.95 20.19
CA SER A 511 2.05 11.27 20.00
C SER A 511 2.21 12.07 21.30
N SER A 512 1.61 11.64 22.40
CA SER A 512 1.78 12.25 23.73
C SER A 512 2.94 11.65 24.52
N ALA A 513 3.58 12.47 25.36
CA ALA A 513 4.57 12.01 26.33
C ALA A 513 3.93 11.14 27.44
N PRO A 514 4.66 10.16 28.01
CA PRO A 514 4.13 9.21 29.02
C PRO A 514 3.52 9.86 30.26
N GLU A 515 4.05 11.00 30.67
CA GLU A 515 3.61 11.85 31.79
C GLU A 515 2.28 12.56 31.55
N HIS A 516 1.80 12.64 30.30
CA HIS A 516 0.53 13.28 30.00
C HIS A 516 -0.66 12.44 30.52
N LYS A 517 -1.66 13.10 31.13
CA LYS A 517 -2.83 12.42 31.74
C LYS A 517 -3.68 11.67 30.70
N GLY A 518 -3.78 12.19 29.48
CA GLY A 518 -4.42 11.56 28.32
C GLY A 518 -3.43 11.08 27.26
N MET A 519 -3.83 10.12 26.43
CA MET A 519 -3.05 9.66 25.27
C MET A 519 -3.49 10.42 24.01
N LYS A 520 -2.57 11.14 23.36
CA LYS A 520 -2.82 11.89 22.11
C LYS A 520 -2.39 11.08 20.90
N ILE A 521 -3.19 11.06 19.85
CA ILE A 521 -2.92 10.33 18.61
C ILE A 521 -3.24 11.23 17.42
N LYS A 522 -2.33 11.31 16.45
CA LYS A 522 -2.53 12.04 15.19
C LYS A 522 -2.60 11.07 14.03
N ASN A 523 -3.65 11.14 13.22
CA ASN A 523 -3.81 10.33 12.02
C ASN A 523 -4.06 11.21 10.79
N LYS A 524 -3.16 11.16 9.80
CA LYS A 524 -3.27 11.87 8.51
C LYS A 524 -4.33 11.30 7.56
N ASN A 525 -4.80 10.08 7.79
CA ASN A 525 -5.59 9.31 6.83
C ASN A 525 -6.74 8.55 7.51
N PHE A 526 -7.62 9.24 8.26
CA PHE A 526 -8.89 8.59 8.67
C PHE A 526 -9.78 8.22 7.46
N ILE A 527 -9.49 8.77 6.28
CA ILE A 527 -10.11 8.43 5.00
C ILE A 527 -9.92 6.95 4.62
N LEU A 528 -8.98 6.22 5.23
CA LEU A 528 -8.88 4.76 5.03
C LEU A 528 -10.02 3.96 5.68
N PHE A 529 -10.90 4.61 6.44
CA PHE A 529 -12.07 4.01 7.09
C PHE A 529 -13.41 4.30 6.38
N TYR A 530 -13.38 4.96 5.22
CA TYR A 530 -14.57 5.21 4.40
C TYR A 530 -14.38 4.69 2.96
#